data_AF-A0A3B5MNF7-F1
#
_entry.id   AF-A0A3B5MNF7-F1
#
_cell.length_a   1.000
_cell.length_b   1.000
_cell.length_c   1.000
_cell.angle_alpha   90.00
_cell.angle_beta   90.00
_cell.angle_gamma   90.00
#
_symmetry.space_group_name_H-M   'P 1'
#
loop_
_entity.id
_entity.type
_entity.pdbx_description
1 polymer ?
#
loop_
_entity_poly.entity_id
_entity_poly.type
_entity_poly.pdbx_seq_one_letter_code
_entity_poly.pdbx_strand_id
1 'polypeptide(L)'
;MWIAAEVKRVGDTLLGMATQCVQVKNVVKTSPQTLSNLCLKINAKLGGINNVLVPHQRSVNCPQRSIGAKIRTVAHAVIATSLQQEAISNDLTNMVRELLIQFYKSTRFKPTRIIYYRGGVSEGQMKQVGAESLIAIRKACISLEEDYRPGITYIVVQKRHHTRLFCSDKSGNVPAGTTVDSTITHPSEFDFYLCSHAGIQGTSRPSHYHVLWDDNCFTADELQLLTYQLCHTYVRCTRSVSIPAPAYYARLVAFRARYHLVDKDHDR
;
A
#
# COMPACT_ATOMS: atom_id res chain seq x y z
N MET A 1 -2.83 27.83 3.87
CA MET A 1 -3.14 26.39 3.81
C MET A 1 -4.41 26.16 3.01
N TRP A 2 -5.45 26.98 3.24
CA TRP A 2 -6.74 27.03 2.54
C TRP A 2 -6.68 27.01 1.01
N ILE A 3 -5.90 27.90 0.38
CA ILE A 3 -5.80 27.97 -1.10
C ILE A 3 -5.40 26.63 -1.73
N ALA A 4 -4.48 25.89 -1.10
CA ALA A 4 -4.04 24.59 -1.62
C ALA A 4 -5.10 23.50 -1.46
N ALA A 5 -5.97 23.60 -0.43
CA ALA A 5 -7.09 22.69 -0.24
C ALA A 5 -8.14 22.95 -1.33
N GLU A 6 -8.48 24.21 -1.58
CA GLU A 6 -9.48 24.58 -2.59
C GLU A 6 -9.05 24.20 -4.02
N VAL A 7 -7.80 24.50 -4.39
CA VAL A 7 -7.21 24.05 -5.68
C VAL A 7 -7.32 22.53 -5.84
N LYS A 8 -7.17 21.78 -4.74
CA LYS A 8 -7.27 20.31 -4.75
C LYS A 8 -8.71 19.83 -4.80
N ARG A 9 -9.64 20.52 -4.16
CA ARG A 9 -11.07 20.21 -4.21
C ARG A 9 -11.59 20.45 -5.62
N VAL A 10 -11.46 21.67 -6.14
CA VAL A 10 -11.93 22.03 -7.49
C VAL A 10 -11.26 21.16 -8.56
N GLY A 11 -9.93 21.01 -8.51
CA GLY A 11 -9.21 20.20 -9.49
C GLY A 11 -9.57 18.72 -9.44
N ASP A 12 -9.57 18.09 -8.25
CA ASP A 12 -9.73 16.64 -8.14
C ASP A 12 -11.22 16.21 -8.23
N THR A 13 -12.19 17.02 -7.77
CA THR A 13 -13.61 16.60 -7.64
C THR A 13 -14.59 17.31 -8.57
N LEU A 14 -14.34 18.56 -8.95
CA LEU A 14 -15.29 19.34 -9.78
C LEU A 14 -14.93 19.33 -11.26
N LEU A 15 -13.65 19.58 -11.58
CA LEU A 15 -13.20 19.75 -12.96
C LEU A 15 -12.43 18.54 -13.51
N GLY A 16 -11.97 17.62 -12.65
CA GLY A 16 -11.16 16.48 -13.07
C GLY A 16 -9.80 16.87 -13.67
N MET A 17 -9.22 17.99 -13.23
CA MET A 17 -7.99 18.56 -13.76
C MET A 17 -6.78 18.20 -12.90
N ALA A 18 -5.73 17.68 -13.54
CA ALA A 18 -4.47 17.38 -12.88
C ALA A 18 -3.77 18.67 -12.40
N THR A 19 -3.65 18.86 -11.09
CA THR A 19 -3.02 20.05 -10.48
C THR A 19 -1.75 19.71 -9.70
N GLN A 20 -0.72 20.56 -9.73
CA GLN A 20 0.53 20.38 -8.98
C GLN A 20 0.92 21.67 -8.24
N CYS A 21 0.77 21.67 -6.91
CA CYS A 21 1.16 22.81 -6.07
C CYS A 21 2.67 22.76 -5.75
N VAL A 22 3.31 23.93 -5.75
CA VAL A 22 4.70 24.14 -5.36
C VAL A 22 4.75 25.34 -4.41
N GLN A 23 5.51 25.25 -3.32
CA GLN A 23 5.68 26.38 -2.41
C GLN A 23 6.56 27.44 -3.05
N VAL A 24 6.22 28.73 -2.89
CA VAL A 24 6.92 29.87 -3.49
C VAL A 24 8.43 29.82 -3.22
N LYS A 25 8.86 29.47 -2.00
CA LYS A 25 10.28 29.33 -1.66
C LYS A 25 11.05 28.35 -2.56
N ASN A 26 10.40 27.28 -3.04
CA ASN A 26 10.99 26.28 -3.91
C ASN A 26 10.96 26.70 -5.39
N VAL A 27 10.19 27.74 -5.72
CA VAL A 27 10.20 28.39 -7.04
C VAL A 27 11.30 29.46 -7.09
N VAL A 28 11.39 30.27 -6.03
CA VAL A 28 12.42 31.32 -5.91
C VAL A 28 13.82 30.70 -5.81
N LYS A 29 13.98 29.64 -5.02
CA LYS A 29 15.23 28.90 -4.89
C LYS A 29 15.02 27.45 -5.27
N THR A 30 15.35 27.14 -6.52
CA THR A 30 15.26 25.78 -7.05
C THR A 30 16.50 24.96 -6.70
N SER A 31 16.34 23.64 -6.63
CA SER A 31 17.45 22.69 -6.60
C SER A 31 17.19 21.57 -7.59
N PRO A 32 18.22 20.98 -8.22
CA PRO A 32 18.03 19.85 -9.14
C PRO A 32 17.26 18.69 -8.51
N GLN A 33 17.54 18.39 -7.23
CA GLN A 33 16.83 17.34 -6.50
C GLN A 33 15.35 17.66 -6.27
N THR A 34 15.01 18.92 -5.95
CA THR A 34 13.62 19.36 -5.79
C THR A 34 12.86 19.28 -7.11
N LEU A 35 13.48 19.71 -8.22
CA LEU A 35 12.88 19.67 -9.55
C LEU A 35 12.68 18.22 -10.02
N SER A 36 13.68 17.35 -9.85
CA SER A 36 13.57 15.92 -10.17
C SER A 36 12.41 15.25 -9.43
N ASN A 37 12.32 15.46 -8.11
CA ASN A 37 11.20 14.93 -7.30
C ASN A 37 9.83 15.52 -7.70
N LEU A 38 9.81 16.75 -8.23
CA LEU A 38 8.59 17.36 -8.77
C LEU A 38 8.18 16.68 -10.09
N CYS A 39 9.13 16.44 -11.00
CA CYS A 39 8.90 15.73 -12.25
C CYS A 39 8.34 14.32 -12.03
N LEU A 40 8.87 13.58 -11.04
CA LEU A 40 8.34 12.26 -10.66
C LEU A 40 6.84 12.29 -10.35
N LYS A 41 6.37 13.37 -9.69
CA LYS A 41 4.96 13.55 -9.32
C LYS A 41 4.11 13.99 -10.51
N ILE A 42 4.65 14.83 -11.38
CA ILE A 42 3.97 15.30 -12.59
C ILE A 42 3.76 14.13 -13.55
N ASN A 43 4.82 13.37 -13.86
CA ASN A 43 4.75 12.22 -14.76
C ASN A 43 3.68 11.21 -14.30
N ALA A 44 3.68 10.85 -13.01
CA ALA A 44 2.68 9.94 -12.44
C ALA A 44 1.24 10.47 -12.53
N LYS A 45 1.02 11.79 -12.45
CA LYS A 45 -0.32 12.40 -12.59
C LYS A 45 -0.82 12.44 -14.02
N LEU A 46 0.10 12.49 -14.98
CA LEU A 46 -0.20 12.46 -16.41
C LEU A 46 -0.29 11.03 -16.96
N GLY A 47 -0.29 10.01 -16.08
CA GLY A 47 -0.38 8.60 -16.47
C GLY A 47 0.94 7.95 -16.88
N GLY A 48 2.08 8.65 -16.75
CA GLY A 48 3.39 8.12 -17.06
C GLY A 48 3.91 7.13 -16.01
N ILE A 49 4.80 6.24 -16.45
CA ILE A 49 5.48 5.24 -15.60
C ILE A 49 6.91 5.70 -15.35
N ASN A 50 7.27 5.95 -14.08
CA ASN A 50 8.62 6.41 -13.72
C ASN A 50 9.66 5.29 -13.79
N ASN A 51 9.31 4.12 -13.26
CA ASN A 51 10.15 2.93 -13.25
C ASN A 51 9.28 1.68 -13.02
N VAL A 52 9.86 0.52 -13.31
CA VAL A 52 9.25 -0.79 -13.05
C VAL A 52 10.29 -1.71 -12.42
N LEU A 53 9.83 -2.65 -11.60
CA LEU A 53 10.70 -3.72 -11.09
C LEU A 53 11.20 -4.58 -12.23
N VAL A 54 12.48 -4.97 -12.15
CA VAL A 54 13.14 -5.85 -13.12
C VAL A 54 12.33 -7.15 -13.24
N PRO A 55 11.88 -7.55 -14.45
CA PRO A 55 10.98 -8.68 -14.62
C PRO A 55 11.48 -10.00 -14.04
N HIS A 56 12.78 -10.29 -14.14
CA HIS A 56 13.38 -11.54 -13.67
C HIS A 56 13.43 -11.65 -12.14
N GLN A 57 13.37 -10.52 -11.41
CA GLN A 57 13.42 -10.52 -9.95
C GLN A 57 12.03 -10.62 -9.30
N ARG A 58 10.93 -10.62 -10.06
CA ARG A 58 9.58 -10.59 -9.49
C ARG A 58 9.30 -11.90 -8.74
N SER A 59 9.09 -11.80 -7.42
CA SER A 59 8.91 -12.91 -6.47
C SER A 59 7.68 -13.80 -6.71
N VAL A 60 6.92 -13.60 -7.78
CA VAL A 60 5.68 -14.35 -8.01
C VAL A 60 5.93 -15.63 -8.82
N ASN A 61 7.16 -16.13 -8.89
CA ASN A 61 7.47 -17.42 -9.52
C ASN A 61 7.27 -18.57 -8.52
N CYS A 62 6.03 -18.98 -8.32
CA CYS A 62 5.72 -20.28 -7.72
C CYS A 62 6.17 -21.39 -8.69
N PRO A 63 6.67 -22.56 -8.23
CA PRO A 63 7.19 -23.60 -9.10
C PRO A 63 6.15 -24.04 -10.14
N GLN A 64 6.60 -24.10 -11.38
CA GLN A 64 5.82 -24.45 -12.56
C GLN A 64 5.10 -25.81 -12.40
N ARG A 65 3.77 -25.79 -12.35
CA ARG A 65 2.93 -26.87 -12.90
C ARG A 65 1.94 -26.29 -13.90
N SER A 66 2.46 -25.72 -14.98
CA SER A 66 1.87 -25.66 -16.33
C SER A 66 2.57 -24.57 -17.15
N ILE A 67 3.10 -24.97 -18.29
CA ILE A 67 3.68 -24.11 -19.32
C ILE A 67 2.57 -23.14 -19.79
N GLY A 68 2.70 -21.84 -19.45
CA GLY A 68 1.87 -20.77 -20.03
C GLY A 68 1.19 -19.79 -19.06
N ALA A 69 1.15 -20.03 -17.76
CA ALA A 69 0.47 -19.12 -16.82
C ALA A 69 1.39 -17.96 -16.38
N LYS A 70 1.30 -16.80 -17.04
CA LYS A 70 1.74 -15.53 -16.43
C LYS A 70 0.93 -15.36 -15.14
N ILE A 71 1.58 -15.36 -13.97
CA ILE A 71 0.89 -15.12 -12.70
C ILE A 71 0.47 -13.65 -12.65
N ARG A 72 -0.82 -13.40 -12.41
CA ARG A 72 -1.45 -12.07 -12.45
C ARG A 72 -2.00 -11.74 -11.07
N THR A 73 -1.30 -10.83 -10.42
CA THR A 73 -1.55 -10.46 -9.03
C THR A 73 -2.01 -9.02 -8.96
N VAL A 74 -3.08 -8.77 -8.21
CA VAL A 74 -3.42 -7.41 -7.76
C VAL A 74 -2.93 -7.26 -6.33
N ALA A 75 -1.98 -6.36 -6.12
CA ALA A 75 -1.62 -5.90 -4.78
C ALA A 75 -2.48 -4.67 -4.46
N HIS A 76 -3.32 -4.78 -3.44
CA HIS A 76 -4.25 -3.75 -3.02
C HIS A 76 -4.01 -3.34 -1.57
N ALA A 77 -4.40 -2.12 -1.20
CA ALA A 77 -4.36 -1.67 0.17
C ALA A 77 -5.45 -0.64 0.43
N VAL A 78 -6.15 -0.78 1.56
CA VAL A 78 -7.13 0.20 2.02
C VAL A 78 -6.77 0.63 3.44
N ILE A 79 -6.87 1.93 3.70
CA ILE A 79 -6.86 2.47 5.05
C ILE A 79 -8.30 2.84 5.41
N ALA A 80 -9.00 1.96 6.12
CA ALA A 80 -10.24 2.35 6.78
C ALA A 80 -9.87 3.18 8.01
N THR A 81 -10.22 4.47 7.97
CA THR A 81 -10.31 5.32 9.15
C THR A 81 -11.53 4.93 9.95
N SER A 82 -11.41 4.95 11.28
CA SER A 82 -12.40 4.57 12.28
C SER A 82 -13.70 5.39 12.23
N LEU A 83 -14.55 5.15 11.23
CA LEU A 83 -15.91 5.65 11.19
C LEU A 83 -16.86 4.45 11.01
N GLN A 84 -17.57 4.14 12.10
CA GLN A 84 -18.72 3.23 12.27
C GLN A 84 -18.69 1.83 11.61
N GLN A 85 -18.67 0.79 12.46
CA GLN A 85 -18.45 -0.63 12.10
C GLN A 85 -19.42 -1.25 11.08
N GLU A 86 -20.69 -0.84 11.02
CA GLU A 86 -21.67 -1.51 10.14
C GLU A 86 -21.65 -1.03 8.68
N ALA A 87 -21.19 0.20 8.40
CA ALA A 87 -21.10 0.75 7.03
C ALA A 87 -19.86 0.26 6.26
N ILE A 88 -18.84 -0.26 6.98
CA ILE A 88 -17.52 -0.57 6.42
C ILE A 88 -17.52 -1.76 5.45
N SER A 89 -18.38 -2.77 5.66
CA SER A 89 -18.37 -4.01 4.86
C SER A 89 -18.93 -3.79 3.44
N ASN A 90 -20.03 -3.04 3.31
CA ASN A 90 -20.64 -2.75 2.01
C ASN A 90 -19.76 -1.81 1.18
N ASP A 91 -19.18 -0.78 1.79
CA ASP A 91 -18.30 0.14 1.11
C ASP A 91 -17.01 -0.54 0.63
N LEU A 92 -16.42 -1.41 1.45
CA LEU A 92 -15.26 -2.20 1.03
C LEU A 92 -15.57 -3.12 -0.15
N THR A 93 -16.75 -3.75 -0.13
CA THR A 93 -17.21 -4.61 -1.24
C THR A 93 -17.27 -3.81 -2.55
N ASN A 94 -17.87 -2.62 -2.52
CA ASN A 94 -17.98 -1.74 -3.70
C ASN A 94 -16.61 -1.23 -4.18
N MET A 95 -15.75 -0.77 -3.26
CA MET A 95 -14.40 -0.32 -3.60
C MET A 95 -13.61 -1.44 -4.32
N VAL A 96 -13.59 -2.64 -3.73
CA VAL A 96 -12.87 -3.79 -4.32
C VAL A 96 -13.46 -4.15 -5.69
N ARG A 97 -14.79 -4.14 -5.83
CA ARG A 97 -15.48 -4.38 -7.11
C ARG A 97 -15.04 -3.40 -8.19
N GLU A 98 -15.05 -2.09 -7.90
CA GLU A 98 -14.63 -1.05 -8.85
C GLU A 98 -13.18 -1.24 -9.29
N LEU A 99 -12.29 -1.57 -8.36
CA LEU A 99 -10.87 -1.80 -8.63
C LEU A 99 -10.64 -3.04 -9.51
N LEU A 100 -11.39 -4.12 -9.27
CA LEU A 100 -11.33 -5.32 -10.11
C LEU A 100 -11.82 -5.01 -11.54
N ILE A 101 -12.89 -4.23 -11.69
CA ILE A 101 -13.36 -3.76 -13.00
C ILE A 101 -12.30 -2.90 -13.70
N GLN A 102 -11.70 -1.94 -13.00
CA GLN A 102 -10.64 -1.09 -13.54
C GLN A 102 -9.39 -1.90 -13.92
N PHE A 103 -9.03 -2.90 -13.12
CA PHE A 103 -7.94 -3.82 -13.43
C PHE A 103 -8.22 -4.61 -14.71
N TYR A 104 -9.43 -5.13 -14.88
CA TYR A 104 -9.82 -5.83 -16.10
C TYR A 104 -9.82 -4.90 -17.33
N LYS A 105 -10.32 -3.66 -17.18
CA LYS A 105 -10.30 -2.67 -18.26
C LYS A 105 -8.88 -2.33 -18.73
N SER A 106 -7.93 -2.21 -17.81
CA SER A 106 -6.55 -1.83 -18.10
C SER A 106 -5.67 -2.99 -18.58
N THR A 107 -5.89 -4.20 -18.07
CA THR A 107 -5.01 -5.36 -18.37
C THR A 107 -5.64 -6.40 -19.28
N ARG A 108 -6.97 -6.37 -19.47
CA ARG A 108 -7.78 -7.43 -20.10
C ARG A 108 -7.67 -8.79 -19.44
N PHE A 109 -7.27 -8.83 -18.17
CA PHE A 109 -7.13 -10.05 -17.41
C PHE A 109 -7.85 -9.98 -16.07
N LYS A 110 -8.42 -11.11 -15.65
CA LYS A 110 -8.94 -11.29 -14.30
C LYS A 110 -7.78 -11.72 -13.38
N PRO A 111 -7.62 -11.11 -12.19
CA PRO A 111 -6.56 -11.52 -11.28
C PRO A 111 -6.87 -12.90 -10.70
N THR A 112 -5.87 -13.76 -10.63
CA THR A 112 -6.00 -15.08 -10.00
C THR A 112 -5.63 -15.03 -8.52
N ARG A 113 -4.89 -13.99 -8.11
CA ARG A 113 -4.46 -13.75 -6.73
C ARG A 113 -4.70 -12.29 -6.33
N ILE A 114 -5.24 -12.09 -5.13
CA ILE A 114 -5.43 -10.78 -4.49
C ILE A 114 -4.53 -10.73 -3.25
N ILE A 115 -3.64 -9.75 -3.19
CA ILE A 115 -2.78 -9.51 -2.03
C ILE A 115 -3.19 -8.19 -1.41
N TYR A 116 -3.67 -8.24 -0.17
CA TYR A 116 -4.32 -7.12 0.48
C TYR A 116 -3.52 -6.64 1.70
N TYR A 117 -2.88 -5.48 1.57
CA TYR A 117 -2.15 -4.82 2.66
C TYR A 117 -3.07 -3.85 3.41
N ARG A 118 -3.44 -4.19 4.65
CA ARG A 118 -4.28 -3.37 5.52
C ARG A 118 -3.43 -2.57 6.50
N GLY A 119 -3.44 -1.23 6.40
CA GLY A 119 -2.73 -0.37 7.35
C GLY A 119 -3.60 0.17 8.48
N GLY A 120 -3.09 0.26 9.71
CA GLY A 120 -3.75 0.99 10.81
C GLY A 120 -4.79 0.19 11.59
N VAL A 121 -4.56 -1.11 11.77
CA VAL A 121 -5.34 -1.99 12.64
C VAL A 121 -4.51 -2.31 13.89
N SER A 122 -5.10 -2.19 15.08
CA SER A 122 -4.46 -2.62 16.33
C SER A 122 -4.59 -4.13 16.51
N GLU A 123 -3.70 -4.73 17.30
CA GLU A 123 -3.66 -6.18 17.55
C GLU A 123 -5.01 -6.72 18.04
N GLY A 124 -5.62 -6.07 19.03
CA GLY A 124 -6.93 -6.47 19.55
C GLY A 124 -8.09 -6.39 18.55
N GLN A 125 -7.92 -5.71 17.41
CA GLN A 125 -8.94 -5.60 16.35
C GLN A 125 -8.66 -6.50 15.14
N MET A 126 -7.49 -7.13 15.06
CA MET A 126 -7.05 -7.86 13.86
C MET A 126 -8.02 -8.97 13.46
N LYS A 127 -8.46 -9.80 14.41
CA LYS A 127 -9.36 -10.94 14.14
C LYS A 127 -10.70 -10.50 13.58
N GLN A 128 -11.35 -9.53 14.24
CA GLN A 128 -12.65 -9.02 13.80
C GLN A 128 -12.55 -8.32 12.44
N VAL A 129 -11.65 -7.33 12.32
CA VAL A 129 -11.51 -6.54 11.08
C VAL A 129 -11.06 -7.41 9.91
N GLY A 130 -10.20 -8.40 10.17
CA GLY A 130 -9.76 -9.37 9.18
C GLY A 130 -10.92 -10.19 8.63
N ALA A 131 -11.73 -10.80 9.50
CA ALA A 131 -12.88 -11.61 9.10
C ALA A 131 -13.90 -10.82 8.27
N GLU A 132 -14.31 -9.64 8.75
CA GLU A 132 -15.27 -8.78 8.05
C GLU A 132 -14.74 -8.32 6.68
N SER A 133 -13.44 -7.97 6.61
CA SER A 133 -12.81 -7.53 5.36
C SER A 133 -12.72 -8.66 4.34
N LEU A 134 -12.37 -9.89 4.78
CA LEU A 134 -12.28 -11.06 3.90
C LEU A 134 -13.64 -11.39 3.28
N ILE A 135 -14.71 -11.34 4.07
CA ILE A 135 -16.07 -11.55 3.59
C ILE A 135 -16.41 -10.50 2.53
N ALA A 136 -16.11 -9.22 2.76
CA ALA A 136 -16.36 -8.15 1.79
C ALA A 136 -15.58 -8.34 0.47
N ILE A 137 -14.30 -8.71 0.53
CA ILE A 137 -13.47 -8.96 -0.66
C ILE A 137 -14.04 -10.15 -1.45
N ARG A 138 -14.44 -11.24 -0.77
CA ARG A 138 -15.04 -12.41 -1.42
C ARG A 138 -16.40 -12.08 -2.03
N LYS A 139 -17.25 -11.33 -1.33
CA LYS A 139 -18.53 -10.83 -1.86
C LYS A 139 -18.34 -9.99 -3.12
N ALA A 140 -17.31 -9.13 -3.16
CA ALA A 140 -17.00 -8.34 -4.34
C ALA A 140 -16.66 -9.21 -5.55
N CYS A 141 -15.87 -10.27 -5.35
CA CYS A 141 -15.53 -11.24 -6.40
C CYS A 141 -16.77 -11.98 -6.91
N ILE A 142 -17.60 -12.52 -6.01
CA ILE A 142 -18.85 -13.22 -6.34
C ILE A 142 -19.81 -12.31 -7.11
N SER A 143 -19.92 -11.04 -6.69
CA SER A 143 -20.83 -10.08 -7.32
C SER A 143 -20.47 -9.76 -8.78
N LEU A 144 -19.22 -9.98 -9.17
CA LEU A 144 -18.75 -9.75 -10.54
C LEU A 144 -19.02 -10.97 -11.43
N GLU A 145 -18.83 -12.17 -10.89
CA GLU A 145 -19.04 -13.44 -11.56
C GLU A 145 -19.23 -14.54 -10.50
N GLU A 146 -20.27 -15.35 -10.66
CA GLU A 146 -20.73 -16.29 -9.63
C GLU A 146 -19.65 -17.29 -9.21
N ASP A 147 -18.81 -17.74 -10.14
CA ASP A 147 -17.73 -18.71 -9.89
C ASP A 147 -16.34 -18.07 -9.66
N TYR A 148 -16.24 -16.75 -9.66
CA TYR A 148 -14.95 -16.08 -9.51
C TYR A 148 -14.46 -16.11 -8.06
N ARG A 149 -13.45 -16.96 -7.79
CA ARG A 149 -12.84 -17.20 -6.47
C ARG A 149 -11.30 -17.09 -6.54
N PRO A 150 -10.73 -15.89 -6.67
CA PRO A 150 -9.29 -15.72 -6.62
C PRO A 150 -8.74 -16.01 -5.21
N GLY A 151 -7.50 -16.49 -5.12
CA GLY A 151 -6.85 -16.69 -3.82
C GLY A 151 -6.52 -15.36 -3.15
N ILE A 152 -6.87 -15.18 -1.88
CA ILE A 152 -6.66 -13.94 -1.12
C ILE A 152 -5.54 -14.14 -0.08
N THR A 153 -4.58 -13.21 -0.04
CA THR A 153 -3.60 -13.08 1.06
C THR A 153 -3.86 -11.75 1.77
N TYR A 154 -4.17 -11.79 3.06
CA TYR A 154 -4.51 -10.63 3.89
C TYR A 154 -3.40 -10.33 4.88
N ILE A 155 -2.78 -9.15 4.76
CA ILE A 155 -1.59 -8.77 5.51
C ILE A 155 -1.86 -7.46 6.22
N VAL A 156 -1.79 -7.45 7.55
CA VAL A 156 -1.85 -6.23 8.34
C VAL A 156 -0.46 -5.61 8.40
N VAL A 157 -0.37 -4.30 8.15
CA VAL A 157 0.85 -3.50 8.20
C VAL A 157 0.80 -2.53 9.37
N GLN A 158 1.71 -2.70 10.33
CA GLN A 158 1.85 -1.85 11.50
C GLN A 158 3.21 -1.15 11.48
N LYS A 159 3.21 0.16 11.20
CA LYS A 159 4.42 1.00 11.28
C LYS A 159 4.62 1.63 12.67
N ARG A 160 3.58 1.65 13.50
CA ARG A 160 3.58 2.33 14.81
C ARG A 160 3.46 1.28 15.91
N HIS A 161 4.60 0.83 16.42
CA HIS A 161 4.73 -0.07 17.55
C HIS A 161 6.03 0.26 18.33
N HIS A 162 6.27 -0.45 19.41
CA HIS A 162 7.37 -0.18 20.33
C HIS A 162 8.69 -0.89 19.96
N THR A 163 8.64 -1.97 19.18
CA THR A 163 9.82 -2.71 18.72
C THR A 163 10.83 -1.84 17.94
N ARG A 164 12.12 -1.95 18.28
CA ARG A 164 13.26 -1.33 17.59
C ARG A 164 14.35 -2.38 17.37
N LEU A 165 15.06 -2.26 16.25
CA LEU A 165 16.17 -3.14 15.90
C LEU A 165 17.45 -2.31 15.83
N PHE A 166 18.54 -2.87 16.37
CA PHE A 166 19.86 -2.25 16.43
C PHE A 166 20.91 -3.24 15.93
N CYS A 167 21.96 -2.74 15.28
CA CYS A 167 23.11 -3.57 14.93
C CYS A 167 24.00 -3.76 16.16
N SER A 168 24.47 -4.99 16.39
CA SER A 168 25.43 -5.30 17.47
C SER A 168 26.72 -4.47 17.35
N ASP A 169 27.25 -4.36 16.12
CA ASP A 169 28.64 -3.91 15.92
C ASP A 169 28.77 -2.48 15.39
N LYS A 170 27.65 -1.76 15.20
CA LYS A 170 27.66 -0.39 14.62
C LYS A 170 26.63 0.50 15.30
N SER A 171 27.05 1.70 15.72
CA SER A 171 26.14 2.76 16.09
C SER A 171 25.40 3.25 14.84
N GLY A 172 24.12 2.92 14.72
CA GLY A 172 23.34 3.33 13.57
C GLY A 172 22.06 2.52 13.42
N ASN A 173 21.25 2.91 12.44
CA ASN A 173 20.08 2.13 12.06
C ASN A 173 20.50 0.84 11.36
N VAL A 174 19.69 -0.21 11.54
CA VAL A 174 19.81 -1.43 10.73
C VAL A 174 19.69 -1.10 9.24
N PRO A 175 20.40 -1.84 8.36
CA PRO A 175 20.37 -1.58 6.92
C PRO A 175 18.97 -1.79 6.34
N ALA A 176 18.68 -1.09 5.24
CA ALA A 176 17.43 -1.29 4.50
C ALA A 176 17.34 -2.73 3.98
N GLY A 177 16.21 -3.38 4.21
CA GLY A 177 16.00 -4.80 3.90
C GLY A 177 16.25 -5.74 5.06
N THR A 178 16.62 -5.24 6.25
CA THR A 178 16.72 -6.08 7.45
C THR A 178 15.34 -6.68 7.76
N THR A 179 15.28 -8.00 7.79
CA THR A 179 14.07 -8.79 8.08
C THR A 179 14.29 -9.62 9.33
N VAL A 180 13.28 -9.70 10.19
CA VAL A 180 13.28 -10.55 11.40
C VAL A 180 11.94 -11.26 11.48
N ASP A 181 11.96 -12.57 11.36
CA ASP A 181 10.80 -13.47 11.40
C ASP A 181 10.89 -14.55 12.48
N SER A 182 11.91 -14.48 13.34
CA SER A 182 12.17 -15.43 14.42
C SER A 182 12.46 -14.72 15.75
N THR A 183 12.34 -15.46 16.85
CA THR A 183 12.66 -15.06 18.24
C THR A 183 11.73 -14.02 18.86
N ILE A 184 11.45 -12.92 18.16
CA ILE A 184 10.67 -11.77 18.64
C ILE A 184 9.33 -11.58 17.92
N THR A 185 8.96 -12.57 17.10
CA THR A 185 7.70 -12.70 16.37
C THR A 185 6.68 -13.53 17.15
N HIS A 186 5.46 -13.63 16.65
CA HIS A 186 4.40 -14.42 17.26
C HIS A 186 4.80 -15.91 17.32
N PRO A 187 4.53 -16.64 18.42
CA PRO A 187 4.98 -18.03 18.58
C PRO A 187 4.33 -19.03 17.62
N SER A 188 3.18 -18.69 17.03
CA SER A 188 2.39 -19.62 16.20
C SER A 188 1.73 -18.99 14.96
N GLU A 189 1.76 -17.68 14.82
CA GLU A 189 1.09 -16.98 13.71
C GLU A 189 2.18 -16.52 12.72
N PHE A 190 1.79 -16.20 11.50
CA PHE A 190 2.75 -15.81 10.47
C PHE A 190 2.92 -14.28 10.49
N ASP A 191 3.94 -13.82 11.21
CA ASP A 191 4.36 -12.42 11.26
C ASP A 191 5.85 -12.24 11.04
N PHE A 192 6.24 -11.04 10.61
CA PHE A 192 7.63 -10.66 10.45
C PHE A 192 7.81 -9.13 10.52
N TYR A 193 8.99 -8.71 10.94
CA TYR A 193 9.44 -7.33 10.86
C TYR A 193 10.29 -7.13 9.61
N LEU A 194 10.07 -6.03 8.89
CA LEU A 194 10.91 -5.61 7.78
C LEU A 194 11.24 -4.12 7.89
N CYS A 195 12.53 -3.81 8.06
CA CYS A 195 13.05 -2.46 7.97
C CYS A 195 13.41 -2.13 6.52
N SER A 196 12.41 -1.82 5.69
CA SER A 196 12.61 -1.64 4.25
C SER A 196 13.32 -0.35 3.81
N HIS A 197 13.65 0.57 4.73
CA HIS A 197 14.12 1.92 4.40
C HIS A 197 15.40 2.29 5.15
N ALA A 198 16.22 3.14 4.53
CA ALA A 198 17.39 3.71 5.18
C ALA A 198 16.97 4.76 6.23
N GLY A 199 17.43 4.59 7.47
CA GLY A 199 17.18 5.51 8.57
C GLY A 199 18.03 6.76 8.47
N ILE A 200 17.41 7.89 8.12
CA ILE A 200 18.10 9.19 7.94
C ILE A 200 18.40 9.86 9.28
N GLN A 201 17.46 9.80 10.21
CA GLN A 201 17.53 10.50 11.49
C GLN A 201 16.77 9.72 12.55
N GLY A 202 17.35 9.69 13.76
CA GLY A 202 16.81 8.93 14.89
C GLY A 202 16.83 7.42 14.64
N THR A 203 16.05 6.68 15.42
CA THR A 203 15.92 5.23 15.28
C THR A 203 14.82 4.86 14.29
N SER A 204 15.18 4.09 13.27
CA SER A 204 14.27 3.48 12.30
C SER A 204 13.21 2.65 13.01
N ARG A 205 11.99 2.74 12.50
CA ARG A 205 10.90 1.85 12.90
C ARG A 205 10.76 0.76 11.84
N PRO A 206 11.19 -0.50 12.11
CA PRO A 206 10.87 -1.59 11.19
C PRO A 206 9.34 -1.70 11.11
N SER A 207 8.78 -2.00 9.95
CA SER A 207 7.34 -2.23 9.85
C SER A 207 7.05 -3.68 10.21
N HIS A 208 6.02 -3.90 11.01
CA HIS A 208 5.53 -5.22 11.39
C HIS A 208 4.43 -5.67 10.43
N TYR A 209 4.54 -6.87 9.89
CA TYR A 209 3.60 -7.47 8.95
C TYR A 209 3.04 -8.73 9.59
N HIS A 210 1.72 -8.84 9.60
CA HIS A 210 1.02 -9.99 10.18
C HIS A 210 0.05 -10.55 9.15
N VAL A 211 0.22 -11.81 8.78
CA VAL A 211 -0.62 -12.50 7.79
C VAL A 211 -1.81 -13.11 8.50
N LEU A 212 -3.00 -12.53 8.29
CA LEU A 212 -4.24 -13.01 8.91
C LEU A 212 -4.94 -14.10 8.09
N TRP A 213 -4.66 -14.16 6.79
CA TRP A 213 -5.26 -15.14 5.89
C TRP A 213 -4.39 -15.32 4.65
N ASP A 214 -4.27 -16.55 4.15
CA ASP A 214 -3.50 -16.81 2.94
C ASP A 214 -4.00 -18.03 2.15
N ASP A 215 -4.89 -17.81 1.19
CA ASP A 215 -5.30 -18.84 0.22
C ASP A 215 -4.20 -19.14 -0.82
N ASN A 216 -3.18 -18.29 -0.93
CA ASN A 216 -2.13 -18.42 -1.95
C ASN A 216 -0.92 -19.24 -1.48
N CYS A 217 -0.89 -19.60 -0.19
CA CYS A 217 0.14 -20.42 0.44
C CYS A 217 1.57 -19.91 0.17
N PHE A 218 1.80 -18.63 0.43
CA PHE A 218 3.12 -18.02 0.33
C PHE A 218 4.08 -18.62 1.37
N THR A 219 5.31 -18.85 0.93
CA THR A 219 6.44 -19.06 1.85
C THR A 219 6.85 -17.73 2.51
N ALA A 220 7.53 -17.82 3.66
CA ALA A 220 8.13 -16.66 4.32
C ALA A 220 9.02 -15.84 3.37
N ASP A 221 9.94 -16.51 2.67
CA ASP A 221 10.86 -15.87 1.73
C ASP A 221 10.15 -15.13 0.59
N GLU A 222 9.16 -15.78 -0.05
CA GLU A 222 8.41 -15.16 -1.15
C GLU A 222 7.63 -13.93 -0.67
N LEU A 223 6.99 -14.01 0.50
CA LEU A 223 6.18 -12.91 1.00
C LEU A 223 7.04 -11.73 1.48
N GLN A 224 8.13 -12.01 2.18
CA GLN A 224 9.09 -11.00 2.64
C GLN A 224 9.74 -10.30 1.45
N LEU A 225 10.19 -11.05 0.44
CA LEU A 225 10.77 -10.51 -0.78
C LEU A 225 9.77 -9.66 -1.56
N LEU A 226 8.54 -10.17 -1.78
CA LEU A 226 7.47 -9.41 -2.43
C LEU A 226 7.18 -8.10 -1.70
N THR A 227 7.05 -8.16 -0.37
CA THR A 227 6.80 -6.98 0.47
C THR A 227 7.91 -5.95 0.30
N TYR A 228 9.17 -6.40 0.32
CA TYR A 228 10.32 -5.52 0.14
C TYR A 228 10.40 -4.91 -1.26
N GLN A 229 10.08 -5.69 -2.31
CA GLN A 229 10.01 -5.20 -3.68
C GLN A 229 8.95 -4.12 -3.87
N LEU A 230 7.77 -4.29 -3.25
CA LEU A 230 6.71 -3.29 -3.28
C LEU A 230 7.09 -1.99 -2.55
N CYS A 231 8.07 -2.00 -1.64
CA CYS A 231 8.61 -0.78 -1.04
C CYS A 231 9.46 0.04 -2.03
N HIS A 232 9.88 -0.53 -3.16
CA HIS A 232 10.67 0.15 -4.19
C HIS A 232 9.84 0.72 -5.34
N THR A 233 8.52 0.46 -5.38
CA THR A 233 7.62 0.91 -6.47
C THR A 233 6.92 2.25 -6.15
N TYR A 234 7.36 2.94 -5.10
CA TYR A 234 6.77 4.21 -4.70
C TYR A 234 7.22 5.36 -5.62
N VAL A 235 6.30 5.91 -6.40
CA VAL A 235 6.62 6.78 -7.54
C VAL A 235 7.13 8.17 -7.18
N ARG A 236 7.03 8.61 -5.91
CA ARG A 236 7.38 10.00 -5.53
C ARG A 236 8.85 10.19 -5.13
N CYS A 237 9.64 9.13 -5.03
CA CYS A 237 11.07 9.22 -4.73
C CYS A 237 11.84 8.01 -5.29
N THR A 238 13.13 8.20 -5.53
CA THR A 238 14.07 7.16 -5.96
C THR A 238 14.69 6.42 -4.77
N ARG A 239 13.87 6.08 -3.77
CA ARG A 239 14.29 5.43 -2.52
C ARG A 239 13.26 4.40 -2.10
N SER A 240 13.71 3.33 -1.45
CA SER A 240 12.81 2.41 -0.77
C SER A 240 12.10 3.12 0.38
N VAL A 241 10.78 2.96 0.44
CA VAL A 241 9.94 3.50 1.51
C VAL A 241 9.71 2.47 2.61
N SER A 242 9.26 2.93 3.77
CA SER A 242 9.11 2.10 4.98
C SER A 242 7.96 1.09 4.97
N ILE A 243 7.03 1.21 4.02
CA ILE A 243 5.85 0.35 3.85
C ILE A 243 5.59 0.17 2.35
N PRO A 244 4.93 -0.91 1.90
CA PRO A 244 4.66 -1.15 0.50
C PRO A 244 3.95 0.02 -0.17
N ALA A 245 4.28 0.31 -1.43
CA ALA A 245 3.69 1.42 -2.17
C ALA A 245 2.15 1.42 -2.16
N PRO A 246 1.43 0.28 -2.30
CA PRO A 246 -0.03 0.25 -2.15
C PRO A 246 -0.51 0.81 -0.81
N ALA A 247 0.06 0.35 0.31
CA ALA A 247 -0.28 0.84 1.65
C ALA A 247 0.04 2.34 1.82
N TYR A 248 1.13 2.80 1.20
CA TYR A 248 1.49 4.21 1.19
C TYR A 248 0.47 5.05 0.39
N TYR A 249 0.02 4.57 -0.77
CA TYR A 249 -0.98 5.26 -1.60
C TYR A 249 -2.33 5.34 -0.91
N ALA A 250 -2.78 4.26 -0.27
CA ALA A 250 -4.01 4.27 0.52
C ALA A 250 -3.99 5.38 1.59
N ARG A 251 -2.84 5.60 2.24
CA ARG A 251 -2.66 6.72 3.18
C ARG A 251 -2.75 8.09 2.51
N LEU A 252 -2.21 8.23 1.32
CA LEU A 252 -2.27 9.49 0.57
C LEU A 252 -3.70 9.80 0.09
N VAL A 253 -4.46 8.78 -0.30
CA VAL A 253 -5.87 8.90 -0.66
C VAL A 253 -6.69 9.32 0.56
N ALA A 254 -6.56 8.63 1.70
CA ALA A 254 -7.26 8.99 2.93
C ALA A 254 -6.90 10.41 3.44
N PHE A 255 -5.63 10.81 3.30
CA PHE A 255 -5.22 12.18 3.63
C PHE A 255 -5.81 13.20 2.65
N ARG A 256 -5.87 12.89 1.34
CA ARG A 256 -6.51 13.74 0.34
C ARG A 256 -8.01 13.90 0.60
N ALA A 257 -8.72 12.81 0.89
CA ALA A 257 -10.13 12.85 1.21
C ALA A 257 -10.40 13.77 2.41
N ARG A 258 -9.60 13.68 3.48
CA ARG A 258 -9.69 14.63 4.61
C ARG A 258 -9.48 16.08 4.19
N TYR A 259 -8.57 16.37 3.26
CA TYR A 259 -8.38 17.72 2.72
C TYR A 259 -9.62 18.24 1.98
N HIS A 260 -10.39 17.36 1.34
CA HIS A 260 -11.63 17.71 0.65
C HIS A 260 -12.81 17.95 1.60
N LEU A 261 -12.70 17.51 2.86
CA LEU A 261 -13.76 17.68 3.87
C LEU A 261 -13.65 18.98 4.68
N VAL A 262 -12.51 19.68 4.63
CA VAL A 262 -12.21 20.85 5.48
C VAL A 262 -13.21 22.02 5.31
N ASP A 263 -13.83 22.18 4.14
CA ASP A 263 -14.76 23.30 3.89
C ASP A 263 -16.22 22.98 4.28
N LYS A 264 -16.57 21.73 4.63
CA LYS A 264 -17.95 21.39 5.04
C LYS A 264 -18.31 21.78 6.47
N ASP A 265 -17.30 22.08 7.30
CA ASP A 265 -17.48 22.37 8.73
C ASP A 265 -17.50 23.88 9.06
N HIS A 266 -17.39 24.76 8.05
CA HIS A 266 -17.44 26.22 8.24
C HIS A 266 -18.75 26.88 7.80
N ASP A 267 -19.65 26.13 7.15
CA ASP A 267 -21.00 26.58 6.76
C ASP A 267 -22.10 26.04 7.72
N ARG A 268 -21.76 25.78 8.99
CA ARG A 268 -22.71 25.41 10.05
C ARG A 268 -22.57 26.30 11.28
#